data_AF-A0A497B1E3-F1
#
_entry.id   AF-A0A497B1E3-F1
#
_cell.length_a   1.000
_cell.length_b   1.000
_cell.length_c   1.000
_cell.angle_alpha   90.00
_cell.angle_beta   90.00
_cell.angle_gamma   90.00
#
_symmetry.space_group_name_H-M   'P 1'
#
loop_
_entity.id
_entity.type
_entity.pdbx_description
1 polymer ?
#
loop_
_entity_poly.entity_id
_entity_poly.type
_entity_poly.pdbx_seq_one_letter_code
_entity_poly.pdbx_strand_id
1 'polypeptide(L)'
;MSIKKMLFVVLVASGVMLAVGGSATYARFSESVAAWPAEPGWMSGEVTVSSLDNDQYSPAMAYNWKHNEYLVIWENVWGGGGHDIYAQRVTSSGELESWFYVPDDSTFTKENRMQPDVAYDPVNDRYLVTWIYWDGIDWNVHGRFIPWDGPSASLTEFQICNWGSDQAKPKVAYARNPQEFFVVWVNTTAPAYYISGHTVPADGSYVDPAGGVTISSGTQDRDFPDVTYNLARNDYLVTWDVNNGGATGIDIYGERIRASDLHQYGEFGIAGWAEDEEHPAVAACNDTDQYLVAWQSLQSGTPNHNDVYVRFVDGDGSFPAGGGPHVIYDTPIHEQNPDVACNSTTSGSMFLVTYEEQYSNITGPYGIWGRFVYQDYSMSSVFGIIDGTGSLDRTQPVVAGGGANYMVAWEHDRSGTSYQDIHGRILSPYAIFLPLVMRNH
;
A
#
# COMPACT_ATOMS: atom_id res chain seq x y z
N MET A 1 -10.98 8.60 81.83
CA MET A 1 -10.61 7.97 80.53
C MET A 1 -9.56 8.86 79.88
N SER A 2 -8.35 8.91 80.45
CA SER A 2 -7.16 8.06 80.22
C SER A 2 -6.43 8.46 78.93
N ILE A 3 -5.64 9.56 78.94
CA ILE A 3 -4.20 9.68 79.33
C ILE A 3 -3.36 9.67 78.03
N LYS A 4 -2.91 10.85 77.54
CA LYS A 4 -1.58 11.47 77.77
C LYS A 4 -0.44 10.63 77.15
N LYS A 5 0.61 11.15 76.54
CA LYS A 5 1.13 12.47 76.12
C LYS A 5 2.52 12.15 75.53
N MET A 6 2.98 12.90 74.51
CA MET A 6 4.33 13.49 74.34
C MET A 6 5.60 12.60 74.49
N LEU A 7 6.74 12.80 73.82
CA LEU A 7 7.30 13.66 72.77
C LEU A 7 8.83 13.35 72.75
N PHE A 8 9.55 13.67 71.66
CA PHE A 8 11.03 13.83 71.54
C PHE A 8 11.92 12.54 71.64
N VAL A 9 13.06 12.34 70.96
CA VAL A 9 13.81 12.96 69.83
C VAL A 9 15.11 12.15 69.56
N VAL A 10 15.69 12.28 68.35
CA VAL A 10 17.15 12.28 68.00
C VAL A 10 17.99 10.98 67.84
N LEU A 11 18.55 10.90 66.60
CA LEU A 11 19.88 10.50 66.08
C LEU A 11 20.58 9.12 66.34
N VAL A 12 20.85 8.45 65.20
CA VAL A 12 22.17 8.07 64.59
C VAL A 12 23.05 6.93 65.17
N ALA A 13 23.51 6.13 64.19
CA ALA A 13 24.79 5.39 64.04
C ALA A 13 24.88 3.89 64.40
N SER A 14 25.00 3.12 63.33
CA SER A 14 26.12 2.23 62.99
C SER A 14 26.40 0.97 63.84
N GLY A 15 26.25 -0.19 63.17
CA GLY A 15 26.78 -1.49 63.60
C GLY A 15 27.28 -2.30 62.41
N VAL A 16 28.57 -2.61 62.45
CA VAL A 16 29.47 -3.14 61.41
C VAL A 16 29.13 -4.54 60.86
N MET A 17 29.59 -4.75 59.62
CA MET A 17 29.67 -5.97 58.82
C MET A 17 29.99 -7.28 59.57
N LEU A 18 29.39 -8.37 59.06
CA LEU A 18 30.03 -9.68 58.94
C LEU A 18 29.63 -10.28 57.59
N ALA A 19 30.59 -10.35 56.67
CA ALA A 19 30.48 -11.07 55.41
C ALA A 19 31.29 -12.37 55.51
N VAL A 20 30.66 -13.53 55.31
CA VAL A 20 31.32 -14.73 54.80
C VAL A 20 30.33 -15.56 53.97
N GLY A 21 30.58 -15.62 52.66
CA GLY A 21 30.48 -16.84 51.86
C GLY A 21 29.09 -17.39 51.52
N GLY A 22 28.47 -16.85 50.48
CA GLY A 22 27.41 -17.54 49.74
C GLY A 22 27.49 -17.13 48.26
N SER A 23 27.78 -18.08 47.39
CA SER A 23 27.87 -17.88 45.94
C SER A 23 26.60 -17.21 45.42
N ALA A 24 26.69 -15.94 45.05
CA ALA A 24 25.65 -15.26 44.29
C ALA A 24 25.77 -15.74 42.83
N THR A 25 24.99 -16.76 42.49
CA THR A 25 24.58 -16.99 41.11
C THR A 25 23.88 -15.74 40.63
N TYR A 26 24.55 -14.95 39.80
CA TYR A 26 23.89 -13.96 38.97
C TYR A 26 22.94 -14.73 38.07
N ALA A 27 21.66 -14.73 38.43
CA ALA A 27 20.61 -15.08 37.51
C ALA A 27 20.71 -14.07 36.36
N ARG A 28 21.28 -14.51 35.23
CA ARG A 28 21.05 -13.82 33.96
C ARG A 28 19.55 -13.83 33.78
N PHE A 29 18.93 -12.65 33.83
CA PHE A 29 17.66 -12.45 33.18
C PHE A 29 17.90 -12.80 31.72
N SER A 30 17.48 -14.01 31.31
CA SER A 30 17.18 -14.21 29.91
C SER A 30 15.99 -13.29 29.65
N GLU A 31 16.19 -12.24 28.87
CA GLU A 31 15.09 -11.60 28.17
C GLU A 31 14.45 -12.70 27.31
N SER A 32 13.45 -13.37 27.89
CA SER A 32 12.49 -14.09 27.09
C SER A 32 11.83 -13.03 26.25
N VAL A 33 12.15 -13.00 24.95
CA VAL A 33 11.32 -12.35 23.93
C VAL A 33 9.90 -12.79 24.25
N ALA A 34 9.09 -11.85 24.76
CA ALA A 34 7.71 -12.13 25.07
C ALA A 34 7.07 -12.52 23.74
N ALA A 35 6.71 -13.79 23.59
CA ALA A 35 5.86 -14.20 22.49
C ALA A 35 4.62 -13.29 22.53
N TRP A 36 4.37 -12.60 21.43
CA TRP A 36 3.19 -11.77 21.23
C TRP A 36 1.93 -12.55 21.65
N PRO A 37 0.87 -11.87 22.11
CA PRO A 37 -0.43 -12.52 22.26
C PRO A 37 -0.76 -13.28 20.97
N ALA A 38 -1.39 -14.45 21.09
CA ALA A 38 -1.87 -15.21 19.95
C ALA A 38 -2.50 -14.24 18.93
N GLU A 39 -2.08 -14.38 17.66
CA GLU A 39 -2.55 -13.55 16.54
C GLU A 39 -4.03 -13.20 16.76
N PRO A 40 -4.39 -11.89 16.75
CA PRO A 40 -5.77 -11.50 16.91
C PRO A 40 -6.63 -12.33 15.97
N GLY A 41 -7.73 -12.91 16.44
CA GLY A 41 -8.49 -13.88 15.64
C GLY A 41 -8.95 -13.35 14.27
N TRP A 42 -8.92 -12.02 14.08
CA TRP A 42 -9.20 -11.34 12.81
C TRP A 42 -8.05 -11.35 11.79
N MET A 43 -6.84 -11.81 12.11
CA MET A 43 -5.74 -12.01 11.15
C MET A 43 -5.59 -13.48 10.80
N SER A 44 -5.46 -13.78 9.50
CA SER A 44 -5.09 -15.12 9.04
C SER A 44 -3.61 -15.43 9.32
N GLY A 45 -3.21 -16.68 9.13
CA GLY A 45 -1.80 -16.99 8.90
C GLY A 45 -1.28 -16.33 7.61
N GLU A 46 0.04 -16.31 7.47
CA GLU A 46 0.71 -15.88 6.25
C GLU A 46 0.39 -16.79 5.07
N VAL A 47 0.19 -16.19 3.91
CA VAL A 47 -0.07 -16.83 2.61
C VAL A 47 1.16 -16.60 1.75
N THR A 48 1.91 -17.65 1.43
CA THR A 48 2.94 -17.57 0.39
C THR A 48 2.25 -17.52 -0.97
N VAL A 49 2.10 -16.32 -1.54
CA VAL A 49 1.43 -16.11 -2.83
C VAL A 49 2.28 -16.69 -3.95
N SER A 50 3.59 -16.47 -3.89
CA SER A 50 4.55 -17.05 -4.81
C SER A 50 5.92 -17.19 -4.15
N SER A 51 6.60 -18.29 -4.45
CA SER A 51 7.98 -18.57 -4.03
C SER A 51 8.74 -19.30 -5.15
N LEU A 52 8.71 -18.72 -6.36
CA LEU A 52 9.49 -19.25 -7.50
C LEU A 52 10.97 -18.93 -7.32
N ASP A 53 11.87 -19.74 -7.87
CA ASP A 53 13.33 -19.49 -7.79
C ASP A 53 13.79 -18.38 -8.76
N ASN A 54 13.17 -17.20 -8.62
CA ASN A 54 13.36 -15.94 -9.34
C ASN A 54 13.14 -14.79 -8.34
N ASP A 55 13.47 -13.56 -8.74
CA ASP A 55 13.16 -12.39 -7.90
C ASP A 55 11.79 -11.82 -8.27
N GLN A 56 10.98 -11.49 -7.26
CA GLN A 56 9.59 -11.08 -7.43
C GLN A 56 9.34 -9.76 -6.70
N TYR A 57 8.87 -8.74 -7.44
CA TYR A 57 8.81 -7.36 -6.98
C TYR A 57 7.47 -6.68 -7.33
N SER A 58 7.26 -5.51 -6.75
CA SER A 58 6.18 -4.57 -7.07
C SER A 58 4.80 -5.26 -7.15
N PRO A 59 4.34 -5.88 -6.05
CA PRO A 59 3.02 -6.48 -6.04
C PRO A 59 1.94 -5.39 -6.24
N ALA A 60 0.83 -5.76 -6.88
CA ALA A 60 -0.38 -4.96 -6.95
C ALA A 60 -1.61 -5.86 -6.80
N MET A 61 -2.74 -5.32 -6.34
CA MET A 61 -3.91 -6.13 -6.02
C MET A 61 -5.23 -5.46 -6.37
N ALA A 62 -6.18 -6.26 -6.87
CA ALA A 62 -7.57 -5.85 -7.02
C ALA A 62 -8.51 -6.89 -6.40
N TYR A 63 -9.56 -6.42 -5.73
CA TYR A 63 -10.61 -7.28 -5.18
C TYR A 63 -11.78 -7.46 -6.16
N ASN A 64 -12.15 -8.71 -6.39
CA ASN A 64 -13.32 -9.09 -7.16
C ASN A 64 -14.45 -9.53 -6.22
N TRP A 65 -15.38 -8.60 -5.98
CA TRP A 65 -16.51 -8.84 -5.08
C TRP A 65 -17.54 -9.86 -5.59
N LYS A 66 -17.57 -10.17 -6.91
CA LYS A 66 -18.51 -11.17 -7.45
C LYS A 66 -18.09 -12.59 -7.08
N HIS A 67 -16.79 -12.83 -7.01
CA HIS A 67 -16.21 -14.14 -6.71
C HIS A 67 -15.56 -14.21 -5.33
N ASN A 68 -15.53 -13.08 -4.61
CA ASN A 68 -15.00 -12.97 -3.25
C ASN A 68 -13.54 -13.45 -3.19
N GLU A 69 -12.73 -12.89 -4.10
CA GLU A 69 -11.32 -13.21 -4.28
C GLU A 69 -10.52 -11.96 -4.63
N TYR A 70 -9.21 -12.04 -4.45
CA TYR A 70 -8.22 -11.06 -4.83
C TYR A 70 -7.45 -11.60 -6.03
N LEU A 71 -7.13 -10.72 -6.99
CA LEU A 71 -6.08 -10.98 -7.96
C LEU A 71 -4.83 -10.26 -7.49
N VAL A 72 -3.80 -11.03 -7.12
CA VAL A 72 -2.47 -10.52 -6.80
C VAL A 72 -1.62 -10.63 -8.04
N ILE A 73 -1.00 -9.53 -8.46
CA ILE A 73 -0.06 -9.51 -9.58
C ILE A 73 1.31 -9.01 -9.11
N TRP A 74 2.36 -9.40 -9.81
CA TRP A 74 3.73 -8.97 -9.49
C TRP A 74 4.64 -9.03 -10.72
N GLU A 75 5.72 -8.28 -10.64
CA GLU A 75 6.86 -8.37 -11.54
C GLU A 75 7.75 -9.56 -11.16
N ASN A 76 8.13 -10.38 -12.13
CA ASN A 76 9.06 -11.50 -11.97
C ASN A 76 10.30 -11.26 -12.81
N VAL A 77 11.46 -11.28 -12.16
CA VAL A 77 12.78 -11.12 -12.77
C VAL A 77 13.49 -12.47 -12.86
N TRP A 78 13.78 -12.90 -14.08
CA TRP A 78 14.48 -14.16 -14.34
C TRP A 78 16.00 -14.02 -14.17
N GLY A 79 16.71 -15.14 -13.98
CA GLY A 79 18.18 -15.19 -13.83
C GLY A 79 19.04 -14.66 -15.00
N GLY A 80 18.43 -14.03 -16.01
CA GLY A 80 19.07 -13.28 -17.09
C GLY A 80 18.72 -11.78 -17.13
N GLY A 81 17.95 -11.28 -16.15
CA GLY A 81 17.47 -9.89 -16.09
C GLY A 81 16.21 -9.63 -16.91
N GLY A 82 15.51 -10.68 -17.37
CA GLY A 82 14.24 -10.54 -18.07
C GLY A 82 13.08 -10.30 -17.11
N HIS A 83 12.18 -9.37 -17.43
CA HIS A 83 11.06 -8.96 -16.57
C HIS A 83 9.72 -9.35 -17.18
N ASP A 84 8.89 -10.04 -16.40
CA ASP A 84 7.58 -10.53 -16.79
C ASP A 84 6.55 -10.27 -15.70
N ILE A 85 5.26 -10.36 -16.03
CA ILE A 85 4.18 -10.14 -15.06
C ILE A 85 3.41 -11.42 -14.83
N TYR A 86 3.27 -11.78 -13.56
CA TYR A 86 2.54 -12.94 -13.11
C TYR A 86 1.36 -12.54 -12.24
N ALA A 87 0.42 -13.45 -12.10
CA ALA A 87 -0.75 -13.27 -11.26
C ALA A 87 -1.13 -14.57 -10.55
N GLN A 88 -1.72 -14.43 -9.36
CA GLN A 88 -2.28 -15.50 -8.54
C GLN A 88 -3.64 -15.04 -8.03
N ARG A 89 -4.66 -15.87 -8.25
CA ARG A 89 -5.97 -15.69 -7.62
C ARG A 89 -5.92 -16.21 -6.20
N VAL A 90 -6.41 -15.43 -5.25
CA VAL A 90 -6.42 -15.74 -3.82
C VAL A 90 -7.81 -15.51 -3.27
N THR A 91 -8.44 -16.52 -2.69
CA THR A 91 -9.79 -16.38 -2.12
C THR A 91 -9.78 -15.43 -0.94
N SER A 92 -10.95 -14.92 -0.53
CA SER A 92 -11.04 -14.07 0.66
C SER A 92 -10.62 -14.80 1.95
N SER A 93 -10.49 -16.13 1.96
CA SER A 93 -9.97 -16.88 3.11
C SER A 93 -8.45 -17.13 3.03
N GLY A 94 -7.78 -16.64 1.98
CA GLY A 94 -6.34 -16.81 1.78
C GLY A 94 -5.97 -18.12 1.08
N GLU A 95 -6.91 -18.81 0.44
CA GLU A 95 -6.61 -20.02 -0.34
C GLU A 95 -6.13 -19.64 -1.74
N LEU A 96 -5.07 -20.30 -2.21
CA LEU A 96 -4.54 -20.08 -3.56
C LEU A 96 -5.36 -20.85 -4.59
N GLU A 97 -5.82 -20.14 -5.62
CA GLU A 97 -6.49 -20.71 -6.78
C GLU A 97 -5.49 -20.83 -7.96
N SER A 98 -5.92 -20.55 -9.18
CA SER A 98 -5.04 -20.54 -10.35
C SER A 98 -4.04 -19.38 -10.35
N TRP A 99 -2.84 -19.64 -10.84
CA TRP A 99 -1.84 -18.63 -11.22
C TRP A 99 -1.53 -18.69 -12.72
N PHE A 100 -1.04 -17.59 -13.28
CA PHE A 100 -0.79 -17.48 -14.71
C PHE A 100 0.17 -16.33 -15.06
N TYR A 101 0.73 -16.42 -16.27
CA TYR A 101 1.47 -15.33 -16.92
C TYR A 101 0.48 -14.34 -17.54
N VAL A 102 0.60 -13.05 -17.22
CA VAL A 102 -0.40 -12.03 -17.60
C VAL A 102 -0.38 -11.71 -19.10
N PRO A 103 0.75 -11.48 -19.78
CA PRO A 103 0.75 -11.07 -21.19
C PRO A 103 0.30 -12.15 -22.19
N ASP A 104 0.50 -13.45 -21.88
CA ASP A 104 0.22 -14.65 -22.71
C ASP A 104 -0.08 -14.37 -24.21
N ASP A 105 0.89 -13.76 -24.91
CA ASP A 105 0.82 -13.46 -26.34
C ASP A 105 2.22 -13.61 -26.98
N SER A 106 2.24 -13.88 -28.28
CA SER A 106 3.39 -14.01 -29.18
C SER A 106 3.74 -12.72 -29.94
N THR A 107 2.93 -11.66 -29.81
CA THR A 107 3.06 -10.41 -30.59
C THR A 107 4.21 -9.51 -30.13
N PHE A 108 4.50 -9.50 -28.84
CA PHE A 108 5.54 -8.67 -28.21
C PHE A 108 6.72 -9.52 -27.75
N THR A 109 7.91 -8.92 -27.62
CA THR A 109 9.04 -9.65 -27.07
C THR A 109 8.73 -10.03 -25.62
N LYS A 110 9.02 -11.28 -25.26
CA LYS A 110 8.93 -11.72 -23.88
C LYS A 110 9.98 -10.98 -23.05
N GLU A 111 9.74 -10.81 -21.75
CA GLU A 111 10.77 -10.41 -20.78
C GLU A 111 11.14 -8.90 -20.68
N ASN A 112 10.26 -7.96 -21.06
CA ASN A 112 10.48 -6.51 -20.93
C ASN A 112 9.32 -5.77 -20.21
N ARG A 113 8.68 -6.37 -19.21
CA ARG A 113 7.47 -5.83 -18.58
C ARG A 113 7.66 -5.60 -17.09
N MET A 114 7.39 -4.39 -16.63
CA MET A 114 7.70 -3.95 -15.26
C MET A 114 6.60 -3.05 -14.69
N GLN A 115 6.66 -2.81 -13.38
CA GLN A 115 5.80 -1.87 -12.66
C GLN A 115 4.30 -2.09 -12.94
N PRO A 116 3.78 -3.29 -12.61
CA PRO A 116 2.40 -3.62 -12.94
C PRO A 116 1.40 -2.93 -11.98
N ASP A 117 0.20 -2.67 -12.47
CA ASP A 117 -0.94 -2.28 -11.64
C ASP A 117 -2.25 -2.90 -12.17
N VAL A 118 -3.30 -2.96 -11.33
CA VAL A 118 -4.54 -3.65 -11.67
C VAL A 118 -5.79 -3.03 -11.06
N ALA A 119 -6.85 -2.96 -11.86
CA ALA A 119 -8.20 -2.61 -11.40
C ALA A 119 -9.24 -3.63 -11.88
N TYR A 120 -10.29 -3.85 -11.07
CA TYR A 120 -11.39 -4.74 -11.40
C TYR A 120 -12.58 -3.98 -12.00
N ASP A 121 -13.11 -4.48 -13.11
CA ASP A 121 -14.36 -4.07 -13.75
C ASP A 121 -15.51 -5.02 -13.36
N PRO A 122 -16.37 -4.60 -12.42
CA PRO A 122 -17.53 -5.40 -12.01
C PRO A 122 -18.69 -5.42 -13.02
N VAL A 123 -18.66 -4.70 -14.13
CA VAL A 123 -19.67 -4.82 -15.19
C VAL A 123 -19.34 -6.02 -16.07
N ASN A 124 -18.12 -6.07 -16.62
CA ASN A 124 -17.69 -7.14 -17.52
C ASN A 124 -17.03 -8.34 -16.81
N ASP A 125 -16.90 -8.29 -15.47
CA ASP A 125 -16.32 -9.36 -14.64
C ASP A 125 -14.90 -9.76 -15.08
N ARG A 126 -14.05 -8.74 -15.15
CA ARG A 126 -12.66 -8.84 -15.60
C ARG A 126 -11.81 -7.75 -14.99
N TYR A 127 -10.51 -7.90 -15.09
CA TYR A 127 -9.51 -6.93 -14.66
C TYR A 127 -8.89 -6.24 -15.87
N LEU A 128 -8.42 -5.01 -15.71
CA LEU A 128 -7.39 -4.43 -16.57
C LEU A 128 -6.08 -4.47 -15.79
N VAL A 129 -5.10 -5.20 -16.32
CA VAL A 129 -3.72 -5.17 -15.82
C VAL A 129 -2.90 -4.26 -16.72
N THR A 130 -2.17 -3.31 -16.15
CA THR A 130 -1.32 -2.33 -16.85
C THR A 130 0.13 -2.48 -16.44
N TRP A 131 1.05 -2.09 -17.32
CA TRP A 131 2.50 -2.13 -17.06
C TRP A 131 3.27 -1.22 -18.01
N ILE A 132 4.56 -1.02 -17.73
CA ILE A 132 5.48 -0.47 -18.73
C ILE A 132 6.17 -1.56 -19.52
N TYR A 133 6.38 -1.30 -20.81
CA TYR A 133 7.02 -2.20 -21.75
C TYR A 133 8.13 -1.49 -22.51
N TRP A 134 9.32 -2.10 -22.53
CA TRP A 134 10.44 -1.62 -23.35
C TRP A 134 10.35 -2.20 -24.77
N ASP A 135 10.15 -1.33 -25.76
CA ASP A 135 9.98 -1.72 -27.16
C ASP A 135 11.31 -1.76 -27.96
N GLY A 136 12.42 -1.39 -27.33
CA GLY A 136 13.73 -1.24 -27.96
C GLY A 136 14.19 0.21 -28.13
N ILE A 137 13.28 1.18 -27.95
CA ILE A 137 13.51 2.62 -28.12
C ILE A 137 13.15 3.37 -26.84
N ASP A 138 11.93 3.16 -26.33
CA ASP A 138 11.38 3.84 -25.17
C ASP A 138 10.49 2.92 -24.32
N TRP A 139 10.24 3.35 -23.08
CA TRP A 139 9.27 2.71 -22.19
C TRP A 139 7.86 3.21 -22.46
N ASN A 140 6.96 2.29 -22.80
CA ASN A 140 5.58 2.59 -23.17
C ASN A 140 4.58 1.97 -22.19
N VAL A 141 3.37 2.55 -22.06
CA VAL A 141 2.31 1.98 -21.21
C VAL A 141 1.48 0.98 -22.00
N HIS A 142 1.41 -0.24 -21.50
CA HIS A 142 0.67 -1.35 -22.09
C HIS A 142 -0.36 -1.88 -21.10
N GLY A 143 -1.32 -2.66 -21.61
CA GLY A 143 -2.24 -3.39 -20.75
C GLY A 143 -2.93 -4.56 -21.42
N ARG A 144 -3.65 -5.32 -20.62
CA ARG A 144 -4.46 -6.46 -21.07
C ARG A 144 -5.67 -6.65 -20.17
N PHE A 145 -6.80 -6.98 -20.79
CA PHE A 145 -7.97 -7.46 -20.06
C PHE A 145 -7.82 -8.92 -19.66
N ILE A 146 -8.04 -9.21 -18.38
CA ILE A 146 -7.99 -10.56 -17.80
C ILE A 146 -9.37 -10.92 -17.25
N PRO A 147 -10.11 -11.88 -17.83
CA PRO A 147 -11.34 -12.41 -17.25
C PRO A 147 -11.14 -12.89 -15.81
N TRP A 148 -12.23 -12.91 -15.02
CA TRP A 148 -12.15 -13.30 -13.60
C TRP A 148 -11.53 -14.69 -13.38
N ASP A 149 -11.72 -15.63 -14.31
CA ASP A 149 -11.25 -17.01 -14.24
C ASP A 149 -9.86 -17.24 -14.88
N GLY A 150 -9.22 -16.19 -15.38
CA GLY A 150 -7.87 -16.24 -15.96
C GLY A 150 -7.79 -15.72 -17.39
N PRO A 151 -6.59 -15.76 -18.01
CA PRO A 151 -6.35 -15.16 -19.31
C PRO A 151 -7.13 -15.86 -20.43
N SER A 152 -7.61 -15.06 -21.39
CA SER A 152 -8.30 -15.53 -22.59
C SER A 152 -7.50 -15.16 -23.83
N ALA A 153 -7.34 -16.10 -24.76
CA ALA A 153 -6.65 -15.87 -26.04
C ALA A 153 -7.35 -14.83 -26.93
N SER A 154 -8.61 -14.47 -26.64
CA SER A 154 -9.35 -13.43 -27.36
C SER A 154 -9.08 -12.00 -26.87
N LEU A 155 -8.45 -11.88 -25.70
CA LEU A 155 -8.09 -10.60 -25.09
C LEU A 155 -6.57 -10.55 -25.05
N THR A 156 -5.97 -9.85 -26.00
CA THR A 156 -4.51 -9.76 -26.14
C THR A 156 -3.98 -8.50 -25.48
N GLU A 157 -2.66 -8.43 -25.32
CA GLU A 157 -1.95 -7.19 -24.96
C GLU A 157 -2.24 -6.08 -25.99
N PHE A 158 -2.36 -4.84 -25.50
CA PHE A 158 -2.51 -3.64 -26.33
C PHE A 158 -1.75 -2.46 -25.73
N GLN A 159 -1.37 -1.51 -26.58
CA GLN A 159 -0.72 -0.28 -26.16
C GLN A 159 -1.76 0.70 -25.64
N ILE A 160 -1.50 1.29 -24.48
CA ILE A 160 -2.28 2.39 -23.89
C ILE A 160 -1.62 3.73 -24.23
N CYS A 161 -0.29 3.77 -24.22
CA CYS A 161 0.51 4.92 -24.64
C CYS A 161 1.66 4.44 -25.52
N ASN A 162 1.97 5.18 -26.59
CA ASN A 162 3.16 4.96 -27.43
C ASN A 162 3.90 6.26 -27.79
N TRP A 163 3.93 7.20 -26.84
CA TRP A 163 4.59 8.49 -27.04
C TRP A 163 6.10 8.30 -27.15
N GLY A 164 6.79 9.15 -27.92
CA GLY A 164 8.25 9.11 -28.11
C GLY A 164 9.08 9.59 -26.90
N SER A 165 8.61 9.27 -25.70
CA SER A 165 9.16 9.59 -24.39
C SER A 165 9.18 8.30 -23.56
N ASP A 166 9.97 8.27 -22.49
CA ASP A 166 9.84 7.17 -21.52
C ASP A 166 8.63 7.41 -20.60
N GLN A 167 7.83 6.37 -20.37
CA GLN A 167 6.76 6.33 -19.37
C GLN A 167 7.14 5.42 -18.20
N ALA A 168 6.66 5.75 -17.01
CA ALA A 168 6.92 5.00 -15.78
C ALA A 168 5.70 5.04 -14.83
N LYS A 169 5.69 4.09 -13.89
CA LYS A 169 4.76 4.00 -12.74
C LYS A 169 3.28 4.14 -13.13
N PRO A 170 2.76 3.28 -14.01
CA PRO A 170 1.36 3.33 -14.38
C PRO A 170 0.48 2.94 -13.18
N LYS A 171 -0.60 3.69 -12.96
CA LYS A 171 -1.64 3.37 -11.99
C LYS A 171 -3.01 3.40 -12.64
N VAL A 172 -3.92 2.52 -12.23
CA VAL A 172 -5.21 2.31 -12.89
C VAL A 172 -6.38 2.29 -11.90
N ALA A 173 -7.44 3.03 -12.22
CA ALA A 173 -8.72 2.98 -11.50
C ALA A 173 -9.89 2.75 -12.46
N TYR A 174 -10.88 1.95 -12.04
CA TYR A 174 -12.11 1.74 -12.80
C TYR A 174 -13.21 2.71 -12.38
N ALA A 175 -13.76 3.48 -13.32
CA ALA A 175 -14.96 4.28 -13.11
C ALA A 175 -16.21 3.56 -13.58
N ARG A 176 -17.21 3.45 -12.70
CA ARG A 176 -18.52 2.84 -13.00
C ARG A 176 -19.40 3.70 -13.92
N ASN A 177 -19.10 5.00 -14.03
CA ASN A 177 -19.72 5.91 -14.97
C ASN A 177 -18.63 6.87 -15.50
N PRO A 178 -18.06 6.61 -16.68
CA PRO A 178 -18.74 6.04 -17.84
C PRO A 178 -18.59 4.53 -18.10
N GLN A 179 -17.99 3.73 -17.21
CA GLN A 179 -17.51 2.34 -17.50
C GLN A 179 -16.22 2.36 -18.30
N GLU A 180 -15.22 3.04 -17.76
CA GLU A 180 -13.89 3.16 -18.34
C GLU A 180 -12.86 3.00 -17.23
N PHE A 181 -11.70 2.49 -17.59
CA PHE A 181 -10.52 2.58 -16.74
C PHE A 181 -9.82 3.90 -17.04
N PHE A 182 -9.28 4.54 -16.02
CA PHE A 182 -8.37 5.66 -16.19
C PHE A 182 -6.99 5.24 -15.72
N VAL A 183 -6.03 5.31 -16.63
CA VAL A 183 -4.64 4.92 -16.42
C VAL A 183 -3.81 6.18 -16.39
N VAL A 184 -3.07 6.41 -15.30
CA VAL A 184 -2.17 7.56 -15.13
C VAL A 184 -0.72 7.08 -15.08
N TRP A 185 0.22 7.91 -15.51
CA TRP A 185 1.65 7.57 -15.53
C TRP A 185 2.54 8.82 -15.48
N VAL A 186 3.80 8.61 -15.16
CA VAL A 186 4.87 9.63 -15.24
C VAL A 186 5.52 9.56 -16.60
N ASN A 187 5.82 10.73 -17.17
CA ASN A 187 6.65 10.86 -18.36
C ASN A 187 8.04 11.32 -17.93
N THR A 188 9.05 10.45 -18.07
CA THR A 188 10.39 10.67 -17.52
C THR A 188 11.33 11.33 -18.54
N THR A 189 10.89 12.46 -19.09
CA THR A 189 11.64 13.19 -20.14
C THR A 189 12.03 14.61 -19.73
N ALA A 190 13.09 15.12 -20.36
CA ALA A 190 13.51 16.52 -20.20
C ALA A 190 12.45 17.52 -20.76
N PRO A 191 12.26 18.70 -20.13
CA PRO A 191 13.10 19.26 -19.07
C PRO A 191 12.73 18.83 -17.63
N ALA A 192 11.55 18.26 -17.39
CA ALA A 192 11.10 17.81 -16.06
C ALA A 192 10.00 16.73 -16.18
N TYR A 193 9.87 15.88 -15.17
CA TYR A 193 8.86 14.82 -15.12
C TYR A 193 7.45 15.41 -14.98
N TYR A 194 6.49 14.81 -15.68
CA TYR A 194 5.10 15.27 -15.70
C TYR A 194 4.11 14.10 -15.75
N ILE A 195 2.93 14.32 -15.20
CA ILE A 195 1.89 13.30 -15.07
C ILE A 195 0.93 13.40 -16.26
N SER A 196 0.65 12.27 -16.89
CA SER A 196 -0.37 12.14 -17.93
C SER A 196 -1.30 10.97 -17.63
N GLY A 197 -2.40 10.87 -18.36
CA GLY A 197 -3.27 9.71 -18.29
C GLY A 197 -4.11 9.50 -19.54
N HIS A 198 -4.77 8.36 -19.63
CA HIS A 198 -5.65 8.00 -20.74
C HIS A 198 -6.75 7.05 -20.28
N THR A 199 -7.91 7.18 -20.91
CA THR A 199 -9.07 6.33 -20.66
C THR A 199 -9.00 5.07 -21.53
N VAL A 200 -9.23 3.92 -20.93
CA VAL A 200 -9.38 2.64 -21.61
C VAL A 200 -10.85 2.20 -21.51
N PRO A 201 -11.58 2.13 -22.64
CA PRO A 201 -12.97 1.70 -22.63
C PRO A 201 -13.14 0.29 -22.06
N ALA A 202 -14.01 0.16 -21.05
CA ALA A 202 -14.19 -1.14 -20.40
C ALA A 202 -14.97 -2.14 -21.27
N ASP A 203 -15.50 -1.74 -22.43
CA ASP A 203 -16.08 -2.65 -23.42
C ASP A 203 -15.00 -3.33 -24.31
N GLY A 204 -13.74 -2.91 -24.22
CA GLY A 204 -12.64 -3.40 -25.03
C GLY A 204 -12.59 -2.79 -26.44
N SER A 205 -13.29 -1.68 -26.65
CA SER A 205 -13.12 -0.88 -27.87
C SER A 205 -11.71 -0.28 -27.95
N TYR A 206 -11.36 0.17 -29.16
CA TYR A 206 -10.01 0.62 -29.49
C TYR A 206 -9.59 1.84 -28.67
N VAL A 207 -8.38 1.76 -28.10
CA VAL A 207 -7.66 2.88 -27.48
C VAL A 207 -6.66 3.41 -28.51
N ASP A 208 -6.70 4.71 -28.79
CA ASP A 208 -5.65 5.38 -29.58
C ASP A 208 -4.42 5.60 -28.69
N PRO A 209 -3.30 4.88 -28.90
CA PRO A 209 -2.12 4.98 -28.04
C PRO A 209 -1.37 6.31 -28.20
N ALA A 210 -1.67 7.09 -29.24
CA ALA A 210 -1.14 8.45 -29.40
C ALA A 210 -2.00 9.50 -28.67
N GLY A 211 -3.16 9.10 -28.13
CA GLY A 211 -4.06 9.94 -27.36
C GLY A 211 -3.60 10.18 -25.92
N GLY A 212 -4.54 10.56 -25.05
CA GLY A 212 -4.31 10.86 -23.64
C GLY A 212 -4.43 12.34 -23.29
N VAL A 213 -4.21 12.66 -22.02
CA VAL A 213 -4.28 14.01 -21.45
C VAL A 213 -3.12 14.23 -20.50
N THR A 214 -2.50 15.42 -20.57
CA THR A 214 -1.58 15.88 -19.53
C THR A 214 -2.38 16.28 -18.30
N ILE A 215 -2.07 15.69 -17.15
CA ILE A 215 -2.73 15.98 -15.86
C ILE A 215 -2.02 17.14 -15.18
N SER A 216 -0.71 17.00 -14.93
CA SER A 216 0.08 18.08 -14.35
C SER A 216 1.45 18.15 -14.99
N SER A 217 1.93 19.37 -15.26
CA SER A 217 3.23 19.66 -15.85
C SER A 217 3.78 20.99 -15.31
N GLY A 218 5.10 21.18 -15.39
CA GLY A 218 5.75 22.39 -14.88
C GLY A 218 7.27 22.32 -15.01
N THR A 219 7.97 23.19 -14.28
CA THR A 219 9.44 23.21 -14.24
C THR A 219 10.03 22.26 -13.20
N GLN A 220 9.19 21.76 -12.29
CA GLN A 220 9.48 20.78 -11.26
C GLN A 220 9.20 19.37 -11.74
N ASP A 221 9.90 18.39 -11.18
CA ASP A 221 9.60 16.98 -11.41
C ASP A 221 8.35 16.59 -10.62
N ARG A 222 7.39 15.96 -11.31
CA ARG A 222 6.24 15.29 -10.69
C ARG A 222 6.43 13.79 -10.80
N ASP A 223 6.34 13.07 -9.70
CA ASP A 223 6.59 11.63 -9.65
C ASP A 223 5.60 10.90 -8.72
N PHE A 224 5.66 9.58 -8.72
CA PHE A 224 4.83 8.67 -7.90
C PHE A 224 3.33 8.99 -7.94
N PRO A 225 2.71 8.94 -9.14
CA PRO A 225 1.28 9.15 -9.26
C PRO A 225 0.54 7.98 -8.62
N ASP A 226 -0.61 8.27 -8.04
CA ASP A 226 -1.62 7.28 -7.68
C ASP A 226 -3.02 7.81 -8.04
N VAL A 227 -3.98 6.90 -8.25
CA VAL A 227 -5.32 7.26 -8.70
C VAL A 227 -6.39 6.41 -8.06
N THR A 228 -7.47 7.07 -7.61
CA THR A 228 -8.68 6.39 -7.15
C THR A 228 -9.92 7.02 -7.75
N TYR A 229 -11.03 6.28 -7.75
CA TYR A 229 -12.33 6.74 -8.26
C TYR A 229 -13.34 6.88 -7.12
N ASN A 230 -13.89 8.09 -6.95
CA ASN A 230 -14.98 8.36 -6.03
C ASN A 230 -16.32 8.17 -6.75
N LEU A 231 -16.99 7.07 -6.40
CA LEU A 231 -18.29 6.70 -6.97
C LEU A 231 -19.40 7.69 -6.63
N ALA A 232 -19.40 8.29 -5.44
CA ALA A 232 -20.44 9.21 -5.00
C ALA A 232 -20.44 10.51 -5.83
N ARG A 233 -19.26 10.92 -6.31
CA ARG A 233 -19.08 12.16 -7.06
C ARG A 233 -18.91 11.99 -8.56
N ASN A 234 -18.49 10.80 -8.99
CA ASN A 234 -18.07 10.53 -10.35
C ASN A 234 -16.79 11.26 -10.78
N ASP A 235 -15.86 11.44 -9.85
CA ASP A 235 -14.57 12.08 -10.06
C ASP A 235 -13.44 11.10 -9.66
N TYR A 236 -12.37 11.10 -10.43
CA TYR A 236 -11.08 10.58 -10.00
C TYR A 236 -10.38 11.60 -9.11
N LEU A 237 -9.59 11.11 -8.15
CA LEU A 237 -8.52 11.90 -7.52
C LEU A 237 -7.20 11.27 -7.92
N VAL A 238 -6.34 12.07 -8.55
CA VAL A 238 -4.95 11.70 -8.87
C VAL A 238 -4.05 12.46 -7.90
N THR A 239 -3.11 11.77 -7.27
CA THR A 239 -2.13 12.34 -6.35
C THR A 239 -0.72 12.06 -6.84
N TRP A 240 0.24 12.94 -6.54
CA TRP A 240 1.65 12.79 -6.91
C TRP A 240 2.52 13.64 -5.99
N ASP A 241 3.82 13.37 -5.97
CA ASP A 241 4.79 14.25 -5.32
C ASP A 241 5.41 15.22 -6.33
N VAL A 242 5.86 16.39 -5.83
CA VAL A 242 6.48 17.43 -6.64
C VAL A 242 7.80 17.86 -6.02
N ASN A 243 8.90 17.63 -6.75
CA ASN A 243 10.21 18.10 -6.34
C ASN A 243 10.41 19.57 -6.74
N ASN A 244 10.42 20.47 -5.76
CA ASN A 244 10.54 21.91 -5.98
C ASN A 244 11.95 22.41 -6.38
N GLY A 245 12.89 21.50 -6.68
CA GLY A 245 14.24 21.83 -7.17
C GLY A 245 15.24 22.25 -6.07
N GLY A 246 14.85 22.10 -4.80
CA GLY A 246 15.71 22.25 -3.63
C GLY A 246 16.42 20.95 -3.25
N ALA A 247 17.26 21.01 -2.20
CA ALA A 247 17.81 19.80 -1.57
C ALA A 247 16.80 19.10 -0.64
N THR A 248 15.71 19.80 -0.30
CA THR A 248 14.50 19.35 0.40
C THR A 248 13.31 20.14 -0.18
N GLY A 249 12.10 19.82 0.25
CA GLY A 249 10.86 20.48 -0.14
C GLY A 249 10.15 19.75 -1.27
N ILE A 250 10.09 18.42 -1.20
CA ILE A 250 9.13 17.63 -1.97
C ILE A 250 7.76 17.74 -1.28
N ASP A 251 6.73 18.07 -2.03
CA ASP A 251 5.38 18.31 -1.54
C ASP A 251 4.40 17.33 -2.19
N ILE A 252 3.28 17.01 -1.52
CA ILE A 252 2.21 16.20 -2.10
C ILE A 252 1.14 17.09 -2.73
N TYR A 253 0.82 16.83 -3.98
CA TYR A 253 -0.25 17.48 -4.73
C TYR A 253 -1.28 16.48 -5.20
N GLY A 254 -2.44 16.99 -5.58
CA GLY A 254 -3.41 16.21 -6.32
C GLY A 254 -4.32 17.07 -7.16
N GLU A 255 -5.09 16.40 -8.01
CA GLU A 255 -6.11 17.00 -8.84
C GLU A 255 -7.31 16.09 -8.97
N ARG A 256 -8.50 16.70 -8.90
CA ARG A 256 -9.73 16.02 -9.25
C ARG A 256 -9.94 16.07 -10.75
N ILE A 257 -10.39 14.96 -11.31
CA ILE A 257 -10.69 14.82 -12.73
C ILE A 257 -12.07 14.18 -12.87
N ARG A 258 -13.00 14.85 -13.54
CA ARG A 258 -14.34 14.29 -13.75
C ARG A 258 -14.27 13.09 -14.68
N ALA A 259 -14.85 11.96 -14.27
CA ALA A 259 -14.72 10.71 -15.02
C ALA A 259 -15.44 10.72 -16.38
N SER A 260 -16.49 11.54 -16.56
CA SER A 260 -17.30 11.53 -17.78
C SER A 260 -16.68 12.25 -18.99
N ASP A 261 -15.80 13.21 -18.74
CA ASP A 261 -15.27 14.11 -19.78
C ASP A 261 -13.80 14.52 -19.53
N LEU A 262 -13.14 13.90 -18.54
CA LEU A 262 -11.79 14.23 -18.07
C LEU A 262 -11.61 15.71 -17.71
N HIS A 263 -12.67 16.40 -17.29
CA HIS A 263 -12.56 17.78 -16.84
C HIS A 263 -11.69 17.90 -15.59
N GLN A 264 -10.58 18.61 -15.74
CA GLN A 264 -9.61 18.98 -14.70
C GLN A 264 -10.13 20.17 -13.89
N TYR A 265 -10.23 20.00 -12.56
CA TYR A 265 -10.69 21.05 -11.65
C TYR A 265 -9.56 21.97 -11.15
N GLY A 266 -8.30 21.67 -11.48
CA GLY A 266 -7.12 22.36 -11.01
C GLY A 266 -6.40 21.60 -9.88
N GLU A 267 -5.08 21.70 -9.93
CA GLU A 267 -4.15 21.18 -8.92
C GLU A 267 -4.31 21.89 -7.57
N PHE A 268 -4.16 21.13 -6.48
CA PHE A 268 -4.13 21.63 -5.10
C PHE A 268 -3.12 20.87 -4.24
N GLY A 269 -2.51 21.57 -3.27
CA GLY A 269 -1.55 20.98 -2.35
C GLY A 269 -2.24 20.20 -1.21
N ILE A 270 -1.81 18.96 -0.99
CA ILE A 270 -2.27 18.04 0.05
C ILE A 270 -1.32 18.07 1.25
N ALA A 271 -0.02 18.14 1.01
CA ALA A 271 1.04 18.35 2.00
C ALA A 271 2.09 19.27 1.40
N GLY A 272 2.76 20.05 2.24
CA GLY A 272 3.79 20.99 1.77
C GLY A 272 4.44 21.71 2.95
N TRP A 273 5.01 20.91 3.84
CA TRP A 273 5.83 21.42 4.93
C TRP A 273 7.24 21.74 4.40
N ALA A 274 8.18 21.99 5.32
CA ALA A 274 9.55 22.33 4.94
C ALA A 274 10.43 21.10 4.63
N GLU A 275 9.98 19.94 5.08
CA GLU A 275 10.67 18.66 4.89
C GLU A 275 10.21 18.00 3.57
N ASP A 276 10.66 16.78 3.32
CA ASP A 276 10.25 16.02 2.13
C ASP A 276 9.02 15.18 2.44
N GLU A 277 7.97 15.38 1.66
CA GLU A 277 6.79 14.54 1.61
C GLU A 277 6.72 13.80 0.27
N GLU A 278 6.74 12.47 0.31
CA GLU A 278 6.94 11.62 -0.87
C GLU A 278 5.95 10.45 -0.91
N HIS A 279 5.88 9.77 -2.06
CA HIS A 279 5.19 8.48 -2.24
C HIS A 279 3.73 8.50 -1.77
N PRO A 280 2.87 9.36 -2.35
CA PRO A 280 1.47 9.40 -1.96
C PRO A 280 0.71 8.15 -2.45
N ALA A 281 -0.20 7.67 -1.61
CA ALA A 281 -1.20 6.65 -1.95
C ALA A 281 -2.60 7.16 -1.62
N VAL A 282 -3.61 6.83 -2.43
CA VAL A 282 -4.96 7.39 -2.31
C VAL A 282 -6.06 6.35 -2.47
N ALA A 283 -7.05 6.41 -1.57
CA ALA A 283 -8.24 5.57 -1.65
C ALA A 283 -9.53 6.35 -1.43
N ALA A 284 -10.60 5.89 -2.06
CA ALA A 284 -11.98 6.31 -1.80
C ALA A 284 -12.83 5.12 -1.35
N CYS A 285 -13.81 5.36 -0.49
CA CYS A 285 -14.85 4.37 -0.19
C CYS A 285 -16.01 4.51 -1.16
N ASN A 286 -16.61 3.39 -1.56
CA ASN A 286 -17.70 3.39 -2.55
C ASN A 286 -18.98 4.09 -2.05
N ASP A 287 -19.15 4.20 -0.74
CA ASP A 287 -20.35 4.74 -0.10
C ASP A 287 -20.18 6.16 0.46
N THR A 288 -19.02 6.80 0.25
CA THR A 288 -18.77 8.16 0.75
C THR A 288 -18.16 9.09 -0.28
N ASP A 289 -18.49 10.38 -0.14
CA ASP A 289 -17.92 11.45 -0.94
C ASP A 289 -16.62 11.99 -0.31
N GLN A 290 -15.64 11.12 -0.08
CA GLN A 290 -14.37 11.43 0.57
C GLN A 290 -13.23 10.53 0.09
N TYR A 291 -12.02 11.04 0.21
CA TYR A 291 -10.76 10.34 -0.06
C TYR A 291 -9.88 10.35 1.20
N LEU A 292 -9.02 9.34 1.33
CA LEU A 292 -7.89 9.33 2.26
C LEU A 292 -6.60 9.28 1.45
N VAL A 293 -5.71 10.24 1.69
CA VAL A 293 -4.37 10.28 1.08
C VAL A 293 -3.36 9.97 2.17
N ALA A 294 -2.49 9.00 1.93
CA ALA A 294 -1.35 8.65 2.76
C ALA A 294 -0.05 9.08 2.07
N TRP A 295 1.00 9.42 2.82
CA TRP A 295 2.34 9.73 2.29
C TRP A 295 3.40 9.51 3.37
N GLN A 296 4.67 9.42 2.98
CA GLN A 296 5.79 9.44 3.93
C GLN A 296 6.35 10.86 4.06
N SER A 297 6.79 11.24 5.26
CA SER A 297 7.39 12.55 5.52
C SER A 297 8.71 12.39 6.28
N LEU A 298 9.78 12.98 5.76
CA LEU A 298 11.10 12.97 6.38
C LEU A 298 11.13 13.89 7.61
N GLN A 299 11.21 13.31 8.81
CA GLN A 299 11.31 14.09 10.04
C GLN A 299 12.74 14.62 10.24
N SER A 300 12.86 15.93 10.47
CA SER A 300 14.15 16.54 10.85
C SER A 300 14.50 16.21 12.30
N GLY A 301 15.64 15.54 12.53
CA GLY A 301 15.99 15.07 13.87
C GLY A 301 17.35 14.38 13.99
N THR A 302 17.54 13.62 15.06
CA THR A 302 18.66 12.66 15.17
C THR A 302 18.16 11.45 15.96
N PRO A 303 17.89 10.31 15.30
CA PRO A 303 18.08 10.07 13.86
C PRO A 303 17.09 10.88 12.99
N ASN A 304 17.42 11.10 11.71
CA ASN A 304 16.40 11.41 10.71
C ASN A 304 15.68 10.10 10.36
N HIS A 305 14.37 10.16 10.23
CA HIS A 305 13.54 9.01 9.87
C HIS A 305 12.32 9.49 9.07
N ASN A 306 11.68 8.58 8.36
CA ASN A 306 10.41 8.86 7.72
C ASN A 306 9.30 8.47 8.68
N ASP A 307 8.22 9.26 8.72
CA ASP A 307 6.97 8.91 9.38
C ASP A 307 5.86 8.87 8.32
N VAL A 308 4.87 8.00 8.51
CA VAL A 308 3.69 7.96 7.63
C VAL A 308 2.60 8.87 8.14
N TYR A 309 2.04 9.68 7.24
CA TYR A 309 0.93 10.59 7.51
C TYR A 309 -0.27 10.25 6.63
N VAL A 310 -1.43 10.74 7.07
CA VAL A 310 -2.66 10.74 6.29
C VAL A 310 -3.40 12.07 6.37
N ARG A 311 -4.21 12.36 5.35
CA ARG A 311 -5.12 13.50 5.30
C ARG A 311 -6.42 13.10 4.60
N PHE A 312 -7.53 13.53 5.16
CA PHE A 312 -8.82 13.41 4.48
C PHE A 312 -9.00 14.55 3.48
N VAL A 313 -9.52 14.21 2.31
CA VAL A 313 -9.94 15.15 1.28
C VAL A 313 -11.42 14.91 1.03
N ASP A 314 -12.25 15.93 1.17
CA ASP A 314 -13.66 15.82 0.80
C ASP A 314 -13.78 15.63 -0.71
N GLY A 315 -14.89 15.07 -1.17
CA GLY A 315 -15.15 14.82 -2.58
C GLY A 315 -14.94 16.04 -3.49
N ASP A 316 -15.21 17.23 -2.97
CA ASP A 316 -15.02 18.49 -3.69
C ASP A 316 -13.57 19.02 -3.70
N GLY A 317 -12.63 18.28 -3.13
CA GLY A 317 -11.21 18.65 -3.02
C GLY A 317 -10.92 19.59 -1.84
N SER A 318 -11.94 19.94 -1.05
CA SER A 318 -11.73 20.69 0.19
C SER A 318 -11.26 19.78 1.33
N PHE A 319 -10.85 20.39 2.44
CA PHE A 319 -10.36 19.65 3.60
C PHE A 319 -11.38 19.76 4.74
N PRO A 320 -11.93 18.64 5.22
CA PRO A 320 -12.94 18.68 6.27
C PRO A 320 -12.35 19.17 7.60
N ALA A 321 -13.18 19.85 8.39
CA ALA A 321 -12.81 20.25 9.74
C ALA A 321 -12.51 19.00 10.61
N GLY A 322 -11.27 18.86 11.08
CA GLY A 322 -10.80 17.70 11.84
C GLY A 322 -10.11 16.62 10.99
N GLY A 323 -10.27 16.65 9.67
CA GLY A 323 -9.58 15.76 8.72
C GLY A 323 -8.26 16.33 8.19
N GLY A 324 -7.61 17.21 8.97
CA GLY A 324 -6.27 17.69 8.65
C GLY A 324 -5.22 16.58 8.65
N PRO A 325 -3.94 16.91 8.41
CA PRO A 325 -2.88 15.94 8.48
C PRO A 325 -2.74 15.29 9.86
N HIS A 326 -2.63 13.97 9.87
CA HIS A 326 -2.44 13.16 11.07
C HIS A 326 -1.32 12.16 10.83
N VAL A 327 -0.41 12.03 11.80
CA VAL A 327 0.61 10.98 11.79
C VAL A 327 -0.04 9.62 12.11
N ILE A 328 0.29 8.60 11.32
CA ILE A 328 -0.18 7.23 11.53
C ILE A 328 0.51 6.61 12.74
N TYR A 329 1.81 6.81 12.89
CA TYR A 329 2.55 6.45 14.07
C TYR A 329 3.83 7.30 14.14
N ASP A 330 4.17 7.77 15.33
CA ASP A 330 5.32 8.67 15.56
C ASP A 330 6.33 7.89 16.39
N THR A 331 7.38 7.39 15.73
CA THR A 331 8.46 6.67 16.38
C THR A 331 9.82 7.09 15.78
N PRO A 332 10.95 6.87 16.50
CA PRO A 332 12.26 7.31 16.02
C PRO A 332 12.94 6.30 15.07
N ILE A 333 12.16 5.59 14.25
CA ILE A 333 12.61 4.63 13.23
C ILE A 333 11.85 4.91 11.92
N HIS A 334 12.28 4.32 10.81
CA HIS A 334 11.62 4.58 9.54
C HIS A 334 10.25 3.88 9.47
N GLU A 335 9.20 4.66 9.25
CA GLU A 335 7.94 4.26 8.63
C GLU A 335 7.83 4.84 7.21
N GLN A 336 7.66 3.98 6.20
CA GLN A 336 7.74 4.41 4.80
C GLN A 336 6.92 3.52 3.84
N ASN A 337 6.86 3.93 2.56
CA ASN A 337 6.14 3.25 1.48
C ASN A 337 4.69 2.90 1.86
N PRO A 338 3.85 3.89 2.20
CA PRO A 338 2.49 3.62 2.59
C PRO A 338 1.63 3.20 1.40
N ASP A 339 0.68 2.32 1.65
CA ASP A 339 -0.45 2.07 0.76
C ASP A 339 -1.76 2.14 1.55
N VAL A 340 -2.86 2.47 0.87
CA VAL A 340 -4.16 2.68 1.50
C VAL A 340 -5.28 2.08 0.66
N ALA A 341 -6.19 1.38 1.32
CA ALA A 341 -7.44 0.93 0.70
C ALA A 341 -8.63 1.13 1.63
N CYS A 342 -9.79 1.40 1.05
CA CYS A 342 -11.05 1.36 1.77
C CYS A 342 -11.77 0.03 1.59
N ASN A 343 -12.40 -0.45 2.67
CA ASN A 343 -13.44 -1.48 2.58
C ASN A 343 -14.75 -0.88 3.09
N SER A 344 -15.79 -0.97 2.25
CA SER A 344 -17.15 -0.55 2.58
C SER A 344 -18.04 -1.74 2.93
N THR A 345 -18.53 -1.77 4.16
CA THR A 345 -19.50 -2.77 4.62
C THR A 345 -20.81 -2.13 5.00
N THR A 346 -21.86 -2.94 5.17
CA THR A 346 -23.15 -2.47 5.73
C THR A 346 -23.04 -1.90 7.14
N SER A 347 -21.95 -2.20 7.86
CA SER A 347 -21.71 -1.75 9.23
C SER A 347 -20.88 -0.46 9.29
N GLY A 348 -20.49 0.07 8.13
CA GLY A 348 -19.62 1.23 8.00
C GLY A 348 -18.41 0.92 7.11
N SER A 349 -17.79 2.00 6.65
CA SER A 349 -16.57 1.99 5.86
C SER A 349 -15.38 2.34 6.73
N MET A 350 -14.24 1.69 6.50
CA MET A 350 -12.97 2.04 7.11
C MET A 350 -11.85 1.94 6.10
N PHE A 351 -10.81 2.73 6.32
CA PHE A 351 -9.56 2.63 5.57
C PHE A 351 -8.57 1.77 6.37
N LEU A 352 -7.77 1.01 5.65
CA LEU A 352 -6.57 0.40 6.18
C LEU A 352 -5.38 1.08 5.51
N VAL A 353 -4.52 1.67 6.32
CA VAL A 353 -3.21 2.18 5.89
C VAL A 353 -2.17 1.14 6.28
N THR A 354 -1.38 0.69 5.32
CA THR A 354 -0.26 -0.24 5.51
C THR A 354 1.05 0.44 5.19
N TYR A 355 2.12 0.07 5.89
CA TYR A 355 3.43 0.69 5.72
C TYR A 355 4.56 -0.25 6.18
N GLU A 356 5.79 0.02 5.75
CA GLU A 356 6.99 -0.63 6.25
C GLU A 356 7.43 0.02 7.56
N GLU A 357 7.83 -0.75 8.58
CA GLU A 357 8.43 -0.24 9.83
C GLU A 357 9.73 -0.99 10.15
N GLN A 358 10.73 -0.30 10.70
CA GLN A 358 12.07 -0.85 10.90
C GLN A 358 12.39 -1.37 12.33
N TYR A 359 12.71 -2.66 12.50
CA TYR A 359 12.57 -3.37 13.79
C TYR A 359 13.77 -3.40 14.78
N SER A 360 14.85 -2.64 14.59
CA SER A 360 15.97 -2.68 15.57
C SER A 360 16.71 -1.37 15.81
N ASN A 361 16.62 -0.44 14.87
CA ASN A 361 17.09 0.94 14.81
C ASN A 361 16.97 1.35 13.32
N ILE A 362 17.46 2.52 12.93
CA ILE A 362 17.49 2.97 11.52
C ILE A 362 18.31 2.08 10.54
N THR A 363 18.82 0.91 10.99
CA THR A 363 19.54 -0.08 10.18
C THR A 363 18.97 -1.50 10.27
N GLY A 364 17.84 -1.67 10.95
CA GLY A 364 17.17 -2.96 11.10
C GLY A 364 16.44 -3.43 9.84
N PRO A 365 15.94 -4.68 9.84
CA PRO A 365 15.06 -5.14 8.79
C PRO A 365 13.68 -4.47 8.90
N TYR A 366 12.98 -4.40 7.78
CA TYR A 366 11.60 -3.94 7.70
C TYR A 366 10.62 -5.09 7.98
N GLY A 367 9.55 -4.75 8.70
CA GLY A 367 8.31 -5.51 8.79
C GLY A 367 7.15 -4.69 8.23
N ILE A 368 5.98 -5.31 8.07
CA ILE A 368 4.78 -4.61 7.59
C ILE A 368 3.84 -4.34 8.75
N TRP A 369 3.35 -3.12 8.84
CA TRP A 369 2.39 -2.66 9.83
C TRP A 369 1.13 -2.13 9.19
N GLY A 370 0.10 -1.96 10.02
CA GLY A 370 -1.11 -1.29 9.62
C GLY A 370 -1.81 -0.56 10.74
N ARG A 371 -2.69 0.35 10.32
CA ARG A 371 -3.61 1.08 11.20
C ARG A 371 -4.95 1.29 10.49
N PHE A 372 -6.05 1.07 11.22
CA PHE A 372 -7.37 1.43 10.70
C PHE A 372 -7.62 2.91 10.93
N VAL A 373 -8.11 3.57 9.89
CA VAL A 373 -8.54 4.97 9.91
C VAL A 373 -10.03 5.02 9.59
N TYR A 374 -10.81 5.64 10.47
CA TYR A 374 -12.26 5.68 10.39
C TYR A 374 -12.76 7.01 9.81
N GLN A 375 -13.97 7.01 9.26
CA GLN A 375 -14.57 8.18 8.60
C GLN A 375 -14.90 9.34 9.55
N ASP A 376 -14.92 9.08 10.86
CA ASP A 376 -15.03 10.11 11.88
C ASP A 376 -13.67 10.69 12.29
N TYR A 377 -12.62 10.40 11.52
CA TYR A 377 -11.23 10.80 11.70
C TYR A 377 -10.54 10.16 12.90
N SER A 378 -11.22 9.25 13.61
CA SER A 378 -10.57 8.45 14.64
C SER A 378 -9.71 7.35 14.00
N MET A 379 -8.79 6.81 14.78
CA MET A 379 -7.90 5.74 14.32
C MET A 379 -7.78 4.67 15.41
N SER A 380 -7.59 3.41 14.98
CA SER A 380 -7.32 2.31 15.92
C SER A 380 -5.93 2.45 16.57
N SER A 381 -5.56 1.51 17.43
CA SER A 381 -4.15 1.25 17.70
C SER A 381 -3.46 0.72 16.43
N VAL A 382 -2.17 1.00 16.29
CA VAL A 382 -1.31 0.33 15.31
C VAL A 382 -1.17 -1.16 15.62
N PHE A 383 -0.88 -1.96 14.60
CA PHE A 383 -0.65 -3.40 14.74
C PHE A 383 0.34 -3.89 13.67
N GLY A 384 1.19 -4.86 14.05
CA GLY A 384 2.06 -5.55 13.10
C GLY A 384 1.25 -6.52 12.24
N ILE A 385 1.49 -6.49 10.94
CA ILE A 385 0.97 -7.47 9.96
C ILE A 385 1.97 -8.59 9.81
N ILE A 386 3.26 -8.28 9.72
CA ILE A 386 4.34 -9.27 9.78
C ILE A 386 5.60 -8.60 10.31
N ASP A 387 6.26 -9.23 11.28
CA ASP A 387 7.52 -8.72 11.83
C ASP A 387 8.68 -8.89 10.84
N GLY A 388 9.63 -7.96 10.86
CA GLY A 388 10.95 -8.19 10.25
C GLY A 388 11.70 -9.30 11.01
N THR A 389 12.31 -10.26 10.31
CA THR A 389 12.96 -11.41 10.97
C THR A 389 14.45 -11.46 10.67
N GLY A 390 15.28 -11.20 11.68
CA GLY A 390 16.74 -11.29 11.56
C GLY A 390 17.32 -10.23 10.62
N SER A 391 17.64 -10.62 9.39
CA SER A 391 18.14 -9.74 8.32
C SER A 391 17.26 -9.82 7.06
N LEU A 392 16.03 -10.32 7.21
CA LEU A 392 15.10 -10.54 6.09
C LEU A 392 14.07 -9.43 6.12
N ASP A 393 14.05 -8.65 5.04
CA ASP A 393 13.14 -7.53 4.86
C ASP A 393 11.77 -7.97 4.37
N ARG A 394 10.75 -7.21 4.79
CA ARG A 394 9.39 -7.24 4.26
C ARG A 394 9.10 -5.83 3.75
N THR A 395 8.93 -5.69 2.44
CA THR A 395 8.90 -4.38 1.77
C THR A 395 7.75 -4.27 0.79
N GLN A 396 7.49 -3.05 0.32
CA GLN A 396 6.49 -2.71 -0.69
C GLN A 396 5.10 -3.30 -0.36
N PRO A 397 4.53 -2.98 0.82
CA PRO A 397 3.21 -3.46 1.15
C PRO A 397 2.17 -2.85 0.22
N VAL A 398 1.27 -3.69 -0.28
CA VAL A 398 0.07 -3.26 -0.99
C VAL A 398 -1.16 -3.83 -0.33
N VAL A 399 -2.26 -3.08 -0.33
CA VAL A 399 -3.51 -3.42 0.35
C VAL A 399 -4.70 -3.28 -0.59
N ALA A 400 -5.59 -4.27 -0.54
CA ALA A 400 -6.87 -4.21 -1.22
C ALA A 400 -8.02 -4.42 -0.23
N GLY A 401 -9.02 -3.54 -0.30
CA GLY A 401 -10.26 -3.66 0.45
C GLY A 401 -11.18 -4.72 -0.18
N GLY A 402 -11.47 -5.76 0.59
CA GLY A 402 -12.43 -6.81 0.24
C GLY A 402 -13.88 -6.44 0.57
N GLY A 403 -14.77 -7.43 0.57
CA GLY A 403 -16.17 -7.25 1.00
C GLY A 403 -16.34 -7.30 2.52
N ALA A 404 -15.55 -8.12 3.21
CA ALA A 404 -15.60 -8.29 4.68
C ALA A 404 -14.20 -8.29 5.33
N ASN A 405 -13.16 -8.13 4.53
CA ASN A 405 -11.77 -8.19 4.95
C ASN A 405 -10.89 -7.30 4.08
N TYR A 406 -9.60 -7.31 4.34
CA TYR A 406 -8.55 -6.78 3.50
C TYR A 406 -7.60 -7.93 3.18
N MET A 407 -6.95 -7.85 2.03
CA MET A 407 -5.70 -8.57 1.80
C MET A 407 -4.57 -7.56 1.79
N VAL A 408 -3.47 -7.91 2.45
CA VAL A 408 -2.21 -7.18 2.38
C VAL A 408 -1.18 -8.13 1.78
N ALA A 409 -0.45 -7.69 0.77
CA ALA A 409 0.64 -8.43 0.14
C ALA A 409 1.93 -7.61 0.21
N TRP A 410 3.09 -8.28 0.20
CA TRP A 410 4.39 -7.64 0.32
C TRP A 410 5.47 -8.50 -0.34
N GLU A 411 6.61 -7.86 -0.62
CA GLU A 411 7.84 -8.53 -1.04
C GLU A 411 8.55 -9.14 0.18
N HIS A 412 8.99 -10.38 0.06
CA HIS A 412 9.55 -11.17 1.15
C HIS A 412 10.93 -11.73 0.79
N ASP A 413 11.98 -11.28 1.49
CA ASP A 413 13.30 -11.90 1.42
C ASP A 413 13.24 -13.36 1.86
N ARG A 414 13.53 -14.29 0.94
CA ARG A 414 13.47 -15.72 1.24
C ARG A 414 14.69 -16.18 2.02
N SER A 415 14.43 -16.67 3.23
CA SER A 415 15.45 -17.19 4.15
C SER A 415 16.41 -18.20 3.49
N GLY A 416 17.71 -17.93 3.58
CA GLY A 416 18.77 -18.82 3.10
C GLY A 416 19.04 -18.77 1.60
N THR A 417 18.39 -17.84 0.88
CA THR A 417 18.61 -17.59 -0.55
C THR A 417 18.77 -16.09 -0.80
N SER A 418 18.94 -15.70 -2.06
CA SER A 418 18.87 -14.29 -2.49
C SER A 418 17.54 -13.94 -3.17
N TYR A 419 16.58 -14.88 -3.20
CA TYR A 419 15.33 -14.69 -3.93
C TYR A 419 14.36 -13.81 -3.15
N GLN A 420 13.61 -12.99 -3.91
CA GLN A 420 12.46 -12.24 -3.41
C GLN A 420 11.16 -12.99 -3.74
N ASP A 421 10.32 -13.21 -2.72
CA ASP A 421 9.02 -13.86 -2.82
C ASP A 421 7.87 -12.86 -2.69
N ILE A 422 6.66 -13.26 -3.06
CA ILE A 422 5.43 -12.50 -2.74
C ILE A 422 4.65 -13.24 -1.67
N HIS A 423 4.42 -12.57 -0.56
CA HIS A 423 3.65 -13.10 0.58
C HIS A 423 2.46 -12.19 0.86
N GLY A 424 1.51 -12.68 1.65
CA GLY A 424 0.32 -11.92 2.02
C GLY A 424 -0.37 -12.40 3.27
N ARG A 425 -1.36 -11.64 3.73
CA ARG A 425 -2.21 -11.95 4.89
C ARG A 425 -3.60 -11.37 4.71
N ILE A 426 -4.62 -12.09 5.21
CA ILE A 426 -6.01 -11.63 5.25
C ILE A 426 -6.30 -11.01 6.62
N LEU A 427 -6.90 -9.82 6.62
CA LEU A 427 -7.34 -9.10 7.81
C LEU A 427 -8.87 -8.96 7.78
N SER A 428 -9.58 -9.59 8.69
CA SER A 428 -11.04 -9.63 8.78
C SER A 428 -11.57 -8.87 10.01
N PRO A 429 -11.39 -7.54 10.09
CA PRO A 429 -11.76 -6.76 11.28
C PRO A 429 -13.28 -6.74 11.54
N TYR A 430 -14.09 -7.06 10.53
CA TYR A 430 -15.55 -7.13 10.61
C TYR A 430 -16.09 -8.49 11.12
N ALA A 431 -15.23 -9.48 11.32
CA ALA A 431 -15.66 -10.82 11.72
C ALA A 431 -16.06 -10.88 13.20
N ILE A 432 -17.31 -11.26 13.47
CA ILE A 432 -17.76 -11.65 14.81
C ILE A 432 -17.43 -13.13 14.99
N PHE A 433 -16.39 -13.45 15.74
CA PHE A 433 -16.07 -14.83 16.13
C PHE A 433 -17.08 -15.31 17.18
N LEU A 434 -18.10 -16.04 16.75
CA LEU A 434 -19.01 -16.72 17.67
C LEU A 434 -18.27 -17.91 18.31
N PRO A 435 -18.29 -18.06 19.65
CA PRO A 435 -17.65 -19.20 20.29
C PRO A 435 -18.28 -20.51 19.83
N LEU A 436 -17.42 -21.45 19.42
CA LEU A 436 -17.83 -22.80 19.05
C LEU A 436 -18.47 -23.50 20.26
N VAL A 437 -19.80 -23.65 20.26
CA VAL A 437 -20.49 -24.47 21.27
C VAL A 437 -20.39 -25.93 20.85
N MET A 438 -19.33 -26.61 21.31
CA MET A 438 -19.26 -28.07 21.21
C MET A 438 -20.29 -28.68 22.16
N ARG A 439 -21.39 -29.20 21.62
CA ARG A 439 -22.30 -30.06 22.38
C ARG A 439 -21.67 -31.45 22.47
N ASN A 440 -21.17 -31.80 23.65
CA ASN A 440 -20.89 -33.19 23.97
C ASN A 440 -22.23 -33.95 23.97
N HIS A 441 -22.38 -34.88 23.05
CA HIS A 441 -23.51 -35.81 22.98
C HIS A 441 -23.31 -37.01 23.90
#